data_AF-A0A494XWR6-F1
#
_entry.id   AF-A0A494XWR6-F1
#
_cell.length_a   1.000
_cell.length_b   1.000
_cell.length_c   1.000
_cell.angle_alpha   90.00
_cell.angle_beta   90.00
_cell.angle_gamma   90.00
#
_symmetry.space_group_name_H-M   'P 1'
#
loop_
_entity.id
_entity.type
_entity.pdbx_description
1 polymer ?
#
loop_
_entity_poly.entity_id
_entity_poly.type
_entity_poly.pdbx_seq_one_letter_code
_entity_poly.pdbx_strand_id
1 'polypeptide(L)'
;MTLMEQKVKQYNNDAAELGGLLPEVAQGYERFTGTLFKEGALDAMTKQLVALGVALFANNEVCTYYHVQAARDLGASDLQIMETAAVASAAASGHVMSQGVIRVQSALGQASGGPNPREQYAGNDAELSEELDAPGMSIPGSSAVSPSY
;
A
#
# COMPACT_ATOMS: atom_id res chain seq x y z
N MET A 1 5.46 26.91 -13.42
CA MET A 1 5.38 25.74 -12.54
C MET A 1 3.92 25.45 -12.24
N THR A 2 3.50 24.19 -12.32
CA THR A 2 2.15 23.75 -11.94
C THR A 2 1.96 23.77 -10.42
N LEU A 3 0.71 23.70 -9.92
CA LEU A 3 0.43 23.60 -8.47
C LEU A 3 1.10 22.37 -7.85
N MET A 4 1.11 21.25 -8.58
CA MET A 4 1.80 20.02 -8.20
C MET A 4 3.29 20.27 -7.99
N GLU A 5 3.96 20.86 -8.98
CA GLU A 5 5.39 21.19 -8.90
C GLU A 5 5.69 22.15 -7.75
N GLN A 6 4.82 23.13 -7.49
CA GLN A 6 4.96 24.04 -6.36
C GLN A 6 4.90 23.31 -5.01
N LYS A 7 3.93 22.42 -4.83
CA LYS A 7 3.78 21.64 -3.58
C LYS A 7 4.94 20.67 -3.35
N VAL A 8 5.37 19.97 -4.40
CA VAL A 8 6.54 19.07 -4.32
C VAL A 8 7.81 19.86 -4.00
N LYS A 9 8.01 21.01 -4.66
CA LYS A 9 9.16 21.88 -4.40
C LYS A 9 9.14 22.40 -2.96
N GLN A 10 7.99 22.85 -2.48
CA GLN A 10 7.86 23.33 -1.10
C GLN A 10 8.22 22.23 -0.10
N TYR A 11 7.66 21.03 -0.28
CA TYR A 11 7.98 19.88 0.56
C TYR A 11 9.49 19.56 0.58
N ASN A 12 10.14 19.55 -0.58
CA ASN A 12 11.57 19.28 -0.66
C ASN A 12 12.41 20.33 0.07
N ASN A 13 12.02 21.61 0.00
CA ASN A 13 12.68 22.68 0.74
C ASN A 13 12.52 22.50 2.25
N ASP A 14 11.29 22.25 2.72
CA ASP A 14 10.99 22.08 4.15
C ASP A 14 11.69 20.83 4.72
N ALA A 15 11.75 19.75 3.93
CA ALA A 15 12.50 18.55 4.29
C ALA A 15 14.01 18.80 4.40
N ALA A 16 14.57 19.70 3.58
CA ALA A 16 15.97 20.10 3.70
C ALA A 16 16.21 20.94 4.96
N GLU A 17 15.28 21.83 5.32
CA GLU A 17 15.35 22.62 6.55
C GLU A 17 15.31 21.75 7.81
N LEU A 18 14.58 20.63 7.78
CA LEU A 18 14.59 19.62 8.85
C LEU A 18 16.00 19.10 9.14
N GLY A 19 16.89 19.05 8.13
CA GLY A 19 18.29 18.68 8.30
C GLY A 19 19.10 19.66 9.17
N GLY A 20 18.67 20.93 9.26
CA GLY A 20 19.26 21.90 10.18
C GLY A 20 18.76 21.72 11.62
N LEU A 21 17.51 21.29 11.80
CA LEU A 21 16.88 21.14 13.12
C LEU A 21 17.20 19.79 13.77
N LEU A 22 17.13 18.70 13.00
CA LEU A 22 17.29 17.31 13.44
C LEU A 22 18.20 16.54 12.47
N PRO A 23 19.50 16.87 12.42
CA PRO A 23 20.43 16.38 11.39
C PRO A 23 20.54 14.85 11.34
N GLU A 24 20.65 14.17 12.47
CA GLU A 24 20.77 12.71 12.52
C GLU A 24 19.48 12.02 12.04
N VAL A 25 18.31 12.58 12.38
CA VAL A 25 17.00 12.07 11.94
C VAL A 25 16.86 12.25 10.43
N ALA A 26 17.16 13.45 9.91
CA ALA A 26 17.08 13.75 8.49
C ALA A 26 18.02 12.85 7.67
N GLN A 27 19.28 12.69 8.09
CA GLN A 27 20.24 11.81 7.43
C GLN A 27 19.81 10.35 7.47
N GLY A 28 19.29 9.88 8.61
CA GLY A 28 18.76 8.52 8.74
C GLY A 28 17.59 8.26 7.80
N TYR A 29 16.66 9.21 7.73
CA TYR A 29 15.49 9.13 6.85
C TYR A 29 15.87 9.19 5.36
N GLU A 30 16.74 10.12 4.96
CA GLU A 30 17.23 10.22 3.58
C GLU A 30 17.95 8.94 3.15
N ARG A 31 18.84 8.41 4.01
CA ARG A 31 19.54 7.16 3.72
C ARG A 31 18.57 5.98 3.57
N PHE A 32 17.61 5.86 4.48
CA PHE A 32 16.61 4.80 4.46
C PHE A 32 15.76 4.86 3.18
N THR A 33 15.09 6.00 2.97
CA THR A 33 14.19 6.18 1.82
C THR A 33 14.94 6.14 0.49
N GLY A 34 16.10 6.81 0.40
CA GLY A 34 16.95 6.77 -0.79
C GLY A 34 17.47 5.37 -1.12
N THR A 35 17.67 4.50 -0.11
CA THR A 35 18.02 3.09 -0.36
C THR A 35 16.83 2.31 -0.90
N LEU A 36 15.64 2.53 -0.35
CA LEU A 36 14.44 1.80 -0.79
C LEU A 36 14.04 2.12 -2.23
N PHE A 37 14.20 3.36 -2.69
CA PHE A 37 13.83 3.77 -4.04
C PHE A 37 14.89 3.53 -5.12
N LYS A 38 16.08 3.02 -4.77
CA LYS A 38 17.06 2.54 -5.77
C LYS A 38 16.53 1.32 -6.51
N GLU A 39 16.95 1.14 -7.75
CA GLU A 39 16.65 -0.07 -8.52
C GLU A 39 17.20 -1.34 -7.84
N GLY A 40 16.46 -2.44 -7.97
CA GLY A 40 16.81 -3.76 -7.46
C GLY A 40 15.96 -4.82 -8.14
N ALA A 41 15.44 -5.79 -7.38
CA ALA A 41 14.50 -6.78 -7.94
C ALA A 41 13.20 -6.16 -8.49
N LEU A 42 12.80 -5.00 -7.94
CA LEU A 42 11.83 -4.10 -8.55
C LEU A 42 12.60 -2.90 -9.10
N ASP A 43 12.27 -2.50 -10.33
CA ASP A 43 12.79 -1.27 -10.91
C ASP A 43 12.32 -0.03 -10.12
N ALA A 44 13.04 1.07 -10.27
CA ALA A 44 12.77 2.29 -9.51
C ALA A 44 11.39 2.90 -9.83
N MET A 45 10.93 2.82 -11.09
CA MET A 45 9.62 3.34 -11.51
C MET A 45 8.49 2.57 -10.85
N THR A 46 8.55 1.24 -10.87
CA THR A 46 7.61 0.34 -10.21
C THR A 46 7.51 0.65 -8.72
N LYS A 47 8.63 0.93 -8.05
CA LYS A 47 8.64 1.35 -6.64
C LYS A 47 7.94 2.69 -6.42
N GLN A 48 8.09 3.66 -7.32
CA GLN A 48 7.34 4.94 -7.25
C GLN A 48 5.84 4.72 -7.44
N LEU A 49 5.43 3.83 -8.36
CA LEU A 49 4.01 3.49 -8.55
C LEU A 49 3.41 2.79 -7.33
N VAL A 50 4.14 1.87 -6.69
CA VAL A 50 3.72 1.26 -5.41
C VAL A 50 3.55 2.34 -4.33
N ALA A 51 4.51 3.25 -4.21
CA ALA A 51 4.44 4.35 -3.24
C ALA A 51 3.28 5.32 -3.52
N LEU A 52 2.97 5.58 -4.80
CA LEU A 52 1.78 6.33 -5.21
C LEU A 52 0.49 5.65 -4.73
N GLY A 53 0.37 4.34 -4.89
CA GLY A 53 -0.78 3.58 -4.38
C GLY A 53 -0.96 3.73 -2.86
N VAL A 54 0.14 3.67 -2.10
CA VAL A 54 0.14 3.90 -0.64
C VAL A 54 -0.27 5.34 -0.30
N ALA A 55 0.25 6.33 -1.03
CA ALA A 55 -0.08 7.74 -0.83
C ALA A 55 -1.58 8.02 -1.06
N LEU A 56 -2.17 7.42 -2.10
CA LEU A 56 -3.60 7.52 -2.40
C LEU A 56 -4.44 6.88 -1.30
N PHE A 57 -4.09 5.67 -0.84
CA PHE A 57 -4.80 5.00 0.26
C PHE A 57 -4.76 5.82 1.55
N ALA A 58 -3.62 6.45 1.85
CA ALA A 58 -3.44 7.29 3.02
C ALA A 58 -4.07 8.69 2.90
N ASN A 59 -4.66 9.04 1.74
CA ASN A 59 -5.13 10.39 1.43
C ASN A 59 -4.05 11.47 1.67
N ASN A 60 -2.80 11.18 1.28
CA ASN A 60 -1.66 12.07 1.47
C ASN A 60 -1.36 12.81 0.16
N GLU A 61 -1.82 14.06 0.08
CA GLU A 61 -1.74 14.88 -1.12
C GLU A 61 -0.28 15.16 -1.56
N VAL A 62 0.61 15.50 -0.63
CA VAL A 62 2.00 15.84 -0.95
C VAL A 62 2.74 14.61 -1.47
N CYS A 63 2.59 13.46 -0.79
CA CYS A 63 3.18 12.20 -1.26
C CYS A 63 2.61 11.77 -2.61
N THR A 64 1.32 12.00 -2.86
CA THR A 64 0.69 11.70 -4.15
C THR A 64 1.38 12.49 -5.26
N TYR A 65 1.54 13.80 -5.09
CA TYR A 65 2.22 14.64 -6.08
C TYR A 65 3.70 14.32 -6.23
N TYR A 66 4.39 14.04 -5.14
CA TYR A 66 5.80 13.66 -5.16
C TYR A 66 6.01 12.37 -5.96
N HIS A 67 5.25 11.31 -5.69
CA HIS A 67 5.41 10.03 -6.37
C HIS A 67 4.92 10.05 -7.82
N VAL A 68 3.92 10.88 -8.16
CA VAL A 68 3.57 11.14 -9.58
C VAL A 68 4.74 11.78 -10.32
N GLN A 69 5.34 12.83 -9.76
CA GLN A 69 6.48 13.49 -10.40
C GLN A 69 7.68 12.55 -10.51
N ALA A 70 8.05 11.85 -9.44
CA ALA A 70 9.17 10.92 -9.43
C ALA A 70 8.97 9.75 -10.40
N ALA A 71 7.75 9.23 -10.54
CA ALA A 71 7.46 8.19 -11.53
C ALA A 71 7.61 8.72 -12.97
N ARG A 72 7.10 9.93 -13.26
CA ARG A 72 7.25 10.58 -14.58
C ARG A 72 8.71 10.86 -14.92
N ASP A 73 9.50 11.30 -13.95
CA ASP A 73 10.93 11.54 -14.13
C ASP A 73 11.69 10.26 -14.50
N LEU A 74 11.17 9.10 -14.08
CA LEU A 74 11.66 7.77 -14.45
C LEU A 74 11.02 7.19 -15.73
N GLY A 75 10.18 7.96 -16.42
CA GLY A 75 9.58 7.59 -17.71
C GLY A 75 8.22 6.91 -17.62
N ALA A 76 7.56 6.91 -16.46
CA ALA A 76 6.19 6.40 -16.36
C ALA A 76 5.24 7.21 -17.25
N SER A 77 4.43 6.52 -18.04
CA SER A 77 3.36 7.13 -18.81
C SER A 77 2.20 7.55 -17.91
N ASP A 78 1.42 8.52 -18.38
CA ASP A 78 0.18 8.92 -17.71
C ASP A 78 -0.80 7.75 -17.55
N LEU A 79 -0.80 6.81 -18.50
CA LEU A 79 -1.60 5.60 -18.42
C LEU A 79 -1.18 4.70 -17.25
N GLN A 80 0.13 4.43 -17.07
CA GLN A 80 0.63 3.64 -15.94
C GLN A 80 0.29 4.28 -14.59
N ILE A 81 0.34 5.60 -14.51
CA ILE A 81 -0.02 6.36 -13.30
C ILE A 81 -1.52 6.23 -13.00
N MET A 82 -2.38 6.37 -14.02
CA MET A 82 -3.83 6.24 -13.85
C MET A 82 -4.25 4.79 -13.57
N GLU A 83 -3.61 3.80 -14.19
CA GLU A 83 -3.81 2.38 -13.87
C GLU A 83 -3.40 2.08 -12.42
N THR A 84 -2.31 2.66 -11.95
CA THR A 84 -1.89 2.55 -10.54
C THR A 84 -2.98 3.08 -9.60
N ALA A 85 -3.59 4.23 -9.92
CA ALA A 85 -4.69 4.77 -9.14
C ALA A 85 -5.93 3.85 -9.16
N ALA A 86 -6.26 3.26 -10.32
CA ALA A 86 -7.36 2.32 -10.43
C ALA A 86 -7.11 1.05 -9.59
N VAL A 87 -5.91 0.48 -9.66
CA VAL A 87 -5.48 -0.69 -8.86
C VAL A 87 -5.53 -0.36 -7.36
N ALA A 88 -5.02 0.81 -6.96
CA ALA A 88 -5.09 1.26 -5.57
C ALA A 88 -6.54 1.40 -5.07
N SER A 89 -7.46 1.90 -5.91
CA SER A 89 -8.88 1.99 -5.57
C SER A 89 -9.53 0.61 -5.35
N ALA A 90 -9.17 -0.39 -6.17
CA ALA A 90 -9.68 -1.75 -6.05
C ALA A 90 -9.17 -2.40 -4.77
N ALA A 91 -7.87 -2.25 -4.47
CA ALA A 91 -7.26 -2.73 -3.24
C ALA A 91 -7.89 -2.08 -2.00
N ALA A 92 -8.12 -0.76 -2.03
CA ALA A 92 -8.77 -0.03 -0.94
C ALA A 92 -10.23 -0.45 -0.73
N SER A 93 -10.97 -0.71 -1.81
CA SER A 93 -12.38 -1.16 -1.74
C SER A 93 -12.50 -2.52 -1.06
N GLY A 94 -11.52 -3.41 -1.25
CA GLY A 94 -11.45 -4.69 -0.54
C GLY A 94 -11.41 -4.54 0.99
N HIS A 95 -10.80 -3.46 1.50
CA HIS A 95 -10.81 -3.16 2.93
C HIS A 95 -12.25 -2.93 3.43
N VAL A 96 -13.00 -2.03 2.79
CA VAL A 96 -14.39 -1.75 3.21
C VAL A 96 -15.29 -2.96 3.01
N MET A 97 -15.16 -3.66 1.88
CA MET A 97 -15.99 -4.82 1.56
C MET A 97 -15.76 -5.98 2.55
N SER A 98 -14.50 -6.31 2.86
CA SER A 98 -14.17 -7.34 3.85
C SER A 98 -14.73 -7.01 5.23
N GLN A 99 -14.71 -5.74 5.63
CA GLN A 99 -15.34 -5.30 6.88
C GLN A 99 -16.86 -5.38 6.85
N GLY A 100 -17.49 -5.05 5.73
CA GLY A 100 -18.93 -5.23 5.53
C GLY A 100 -19.34 -6.69 5.68
N VAL A 101 -18.67 -7.58 4.96
CA VAL A 101 -18.98 -9.03 4.99
C VAL A 101 -18.71 -9.63 6.36
N ILE A 102 -17.58 -9.34 7.00
CA ILE A 102 -17.23 -9.98 8.27
C ILE A 102 -17.95 -9.31 9.44
N ARG A 103 -17.81 -8.00 9.60
CA ARG A 103 -18.26 -7.31 10.82
C ARG A 103 -19.73 -6.90 10.73
N VAL A 104 -20.14 -6.31 9.62
CA VAL A 104 -21.51 -5.78 9.49
C VAL A 104 -22.52 -6.92 9.38
N GLN A 105 -22.30 -7.92 8.52
CA GLN A 105 -23.22 -9.07 8.44
C GLN A 105 -23.31 -9.82 9.77
N SER A 106 -22.19 -10.03 10.47
CA SER A 106 -22.19 -10.62 11.83
C SER A 106 -23.03 -9.81 12.81
N ALA A 107 -22.87 -8.47 12.83
CA ALA A 107 -23.64 -7.59 13.71
C ALA A 107 -25.15 -7.59 13.38
N LEU A 108 -25.51 -7.81 12.11
CA LEU A 108 -26.90 -7.94 11.67
C LEU A 108 -27.49 -9.34 11.93
N GLY A 109 -26.73 -10.27 12.50
CA GLY A 109 -27.16 -11.66 12.69
C GLY A 109 -27.32 -12.44 11.38
N GLN A 110 -26.72 -11.94 10.28
CA GLN A 110 -26.78 -12.52 8.94
C GLN A 110 -25.60 -13.45 8.65
N ALA A 111 -24.88 -13.91 9.67
CA ALA A 111 -23.76 -14.81 9.50
C ALA A 111 -24.18 -16.01 8.64
N SER A 112 -23.56 -16.15 7.47
CA SER A 112 -23.52 -17.41 6.75
C SER A 112 -23.07 -18.47 7.75
N GLY A 113 -23.82 -19.56 7.89
CA GLY A 113 -23.74 -20.53 8.99
C GLY A 113 -22.43 -21.34 9.12
N GLY A 114 -21.28 -20.68 9.08
CA GLY A 114 -19.99 -21.18 9.54
C GLY A 114 -19.85 -21.02 11.06
N PRO A 115 -18.91 -21.76 11.67
CA PRO A 115 -18.72 -21.79 13.11
C PRO A 115 -18.43 -20.39 13.68
N ASN A 116 -18.72 -20.22 14.96
CA ASN A 116 -18.59 -18.96 15.69
C ASN A 116 -17.19 -18.34 15.47
N PRO A 117 -17.05 -17.04 15.14
CA PRO A 117 -15.75 -16.39 14.97
C PRO A 117 -14.81 -16.57 16.17
N ARG A 118 -15.35 -16.65 17.39
CA ARG A 118 -14.56 -16.94 18.59
C ARG A 118 -13.93 -18.34 18.61
N GLU A 119 -14.52 -19.30 17.91
CA GLU A 119 -14.00 -20.67 17.76
C GLU A 119 -13.04 -20.77 16.56
N GLN A 120 -13.26 -19.98 15.50
CA GLN A 120 -12.45 -20.00 14.28
C GLN A 120 -11.10 -19.27 14.45
N TYR A 121 -11.07 -18.11 15.12
CA TYR A 121 -9.81 -17.37 15.35
C TYR A 121 -8.97 -17.96 16.50
N ALA A 122 -9.58 -18.72 17.42
CA ALA A 122 -8.84 -19.39 18.49
C ALA A 122 -8.05 -20.63 18.01
N GLY A 123 -8.45 -21.25 16.89
CA GLY A 123 -7.74 -22.38 16.28
C GLY A 123 -6.62 -21.98 15.33
N ASN A 124 -6.79 -20.89 14.58
CA ASN A 124 -5.88 -20.51 13.50
C ASN A 124 -4.57 -19.86 13.96
N ASP A 125 -4.47 -19.35 15.20
CA ASP A 125 -3.21 -18.83 15.72
C ASP A 125 -2.19 -19.96 16.01
N ALA A 126 -2.66 -21.20 16.21
CA ALA A 126 -1.79 -22.36 16.41
C ALA A 126 -1.35 -23.00 15.08
N GLU A 127 -2.27 -23.15 14.12
CA GLU A 127 -1.97 -23.80 12.82
C GLU A 127 -1.06 -22.96 11.90
N LEU A 128 -1.06 -21.62 12.03
CA LEU A 128 -0.15 -20.77 11.25
C LEU A 128 1.33 -20.98 11.58
N SER A 129 1.63 -21.55 12.76
CA SER A 129 3.00 -21.83 13.19
C SER A 129 3.55 -23.16 12.65
N GLU A 130 2.68 -24.10 12.27
CA GLU A 130 3.08 -25.43 11.79
C GLU A 130 3.10 -25.53 10.25
N GLU A 131 2.32 -24.72 9.52
CA GLU A 131 2.30 -24.74 8.05
C GLU A 131 3.41 -23.93 7.36
N LEU A 132 4.12 -23.05 8.07
CA LEU A 132 5.15 -22.18 7.47
C LEU A 132 6.48 -22.88 7.12
N ASP A 133 6.66 -24.14 7.52
CA ASP A 133 7.91 -24.90 7.31
C ASP A 133 7.84 -25.93 6.17
N ALA A 134 6.75 -26.00 5.39
CA ALA A 134 6.63 -26.93 4.26
C ALA A 134 6.79 -26.19 2.89
N PRO A 135 7.82 -26.50 2.08
CA PRO A 135 7.98 -25.86 0.78
C PRO A 135 6.91 -26.35 -0.22
N GLY A 136 6.06 -25.43 -0.67
CA GLY A 136 5.21 -25.62 -1.86
C GLY A 136 3.69 -25.70 -1.65
N MET A 137 3.13 -25.22 -0.54
CA MET A 137 1.68 -25.27 -0.34
C MET A 137 0.97 -23.99 -0.79
N SER A 138 -0.01 -24.14 -1.70
CA SER A 138 -0.97 -23.12 -2.09
C SER A 138 -1.99 -22.88 -0.98
N ILE A 139 -2.25 -21.62 -0.64
CA ILE A 139 -3.14 -21.21 0.46
C ILE A 139 -4.57 -21.76 0.25
N PRO A 140 -5.10 -22.62 1.14
CA PRO A 140 -6.46 -23.12 1.06
C PRO A 140 -7.48 -21.97 1.24
N GLY A 141 -8.42 -21.83 0.31
CA GLY A 141 -9.41 -20.74 0.31
C GLY A 141 -9.18 -19.66 -0.74
N SER A 142 -8.18 -19.81 -1.62
CA SER A 142 -8.02 -18.94 -2.79
C SER A 142 -9.04 -19.21 -3.90
N SER A 143 -10.34 -19.34 -3.58
CA SER A 143 -11.34 -18.78 -4.48
C SER A 143 -11.31 -17.27 -4.25
N ALA A 144 -10.22 -16.63 -4.69
CA ALA A 144 -10.28 -15.22 -4.98
C ALA A 144 -11.45 -15.09 -5.94
N VAL A 145 -12.58 -14.57 -5.44
CA VAL A 145 -13.59 -13.99 -6.29
C VAL A 145 -12.85 -12.87 -6.97
N SER A 146 -12.24 -13.22 -8.10
CA SER A 146 -11.67 -12.26 -9.02
C SER A 146 -12.86 -11.37 -9.36
N PRO A 147 -12.80 -10.04 -9.12
CA PRO A 147 -13.74 -9.16 -9.77
C PRO A 147 -13.65 -9.52 -11.24
N SER A 148 -14.73 -10.05 -11.81
CA SER A 148 -14.82 -10.34 -13.23
C SER A 148 -14.50 -9.04 -13.95
N TYR A 149 -13.33 -8.96 -14.57
CA TYR A 149 -12.98 -7.89 -15.51
C TYR A 149 -13.96 -7.89 -16.67
#